data_AF-A0A5C9EGL2-F1
#
_entry.id   AF-A0A5C9EGL2-F1
#
_cell.length_a   1.000
_cell.length_b   1.000
_cell.length_c   1.000
_cell.angle_alpha   90.00
_cell.angle_beta   90.00
_cell.angle_gamma   90.00
#
_symmetry.space_group_name_H-M   'P 1'
#
loop_
_entity.id
_entity.type
_entity.pdbx_description
1 polymer ?
#
loop_
_entity_poly.entity_id
_entity_poly.type
_entity_poly.pdbx_seq_one_letter_code
_entity_poly.pdbx_strand_id
1 'polypeptide(L)'
;MSNEKDKIREFLDKEFEEKKKPTALQVLAKRTGKSLEELKNLQDEFCRQLKEKEVFKNKSMKLVKHKAILLLYKYLGQLECPQCGHSGSDIKMVEDKSKVLSYEGHVPIYGMKCVCKKCGYEWRL
;
A
#
# COMPACT_ATOMS: atom_id res chain seq x y z
N MET A 1 -35.28 20.25 14.64
CA MET A 1 -34.13 21.18 14.59
C MET A 1 -32.87 20.33 14.62
N SER A 2 -32.15 20.17 13.49
CA SER A 2 -30.91 19.38 13.47
C SER A 2 -29.91 19.94 14.48
N ASN A 3 -29.38 19.07 15.33
CA ASN A 3 -28.54 19.42 16.46
C ASN A 3 -27.24 20.04 15.93
N GLU A 4 -26.76 21.10 16.57
CA GLU A 4 -25.56 21.81 16.17
C GLU A 4 -24.32 20.88 16.12
N LYS A 5 -24.34 19.83 16.95
CA LYS A 5 -23.37 18.72 16.94
C LYS A 5 -23.40 17.88 15.66
N ASP A 6 -24.56 17.68 15.05
CA ASP A 6 -24.69 16.90 13.82
C ASP A 6 -24.08 17.67 12.64
N LYS A 7 -24.26 19.00 12.62
CA LYS A 7 -23.65 19.89 11.62
C LYS A 7 -22.13 19.93 11.73
N ILE A 8 -21.60 19.96 12.96
CA ILE A 8 -20.16 19.93 13.22
C ILE A 8 -19.57 18.58 12.79
N ARG A 9 -20.27 17.47 13.08
CA ARG A 9 -19.84 16.13 12.66
C ARG A 9 -19.81 15.99 11.15
N GLU A 10 -20.87 16.45 10.48
CA GLU A 10 -20.97 16.42 9.01
C GLU A 10 -19.90 17.31 8.34
N PHE A 11 -19.56 18.45 8.95
CA PHE A 11 -18.49 19.34 8.49
C PHE A 11 -17.10 18.71 8.66
N LEU A 12 -16.82 18.09 9.82
CA LEU A 12 -15.57 17.40 10.08
C LEU A 12 -15.41 16.16 9.18
N ASP A 13 -16.49 15.42 8.94
CA ASP A 13 -16.49 14.27 8.03
C ASP A 13 -16.18 14.73 6.59
N LYS A 14 -16.76 15.86 6.13
CA LYS A 14 -16.47 16.45 4.81
C LYS A 14 -15.02 16.93 4.68
N GLU A 15 -14.49 17.69 5.65
CA GLU A 15 -13.08 18.12 5.64
C GLU A 15 -12.11 16.93 5.68
N PHE A 16 -12.47 15.87 6.39
CA PHE A 16 -11.66 14.66 6.49
C PHE A 16 -11.66 13.87 5.17
N GLU A 17 -12.79 13.78 4.48
CA GLU A 17 -12.88 13.19 3.14
C GLU A 17 -12.09 14.00 2.09
N GLU A 18 -12.14 15.34 2.14
CA GLU A 18 -11.38 16.21 1.21
C GLU A 18 -9.86 16.13 1.39
N LYS A 19 -9.38 15.83 2.60
CA LYS A 19 -7.94 15.69 2.92
C LYS A 19 -7.44 14.24 2.82
N LYS A 20 -8.28 13.25 2.46
CA LYS A 20 -7.83 11.86 2.35
C LYS A 20 -6.79 11.75 1.23
N LYS A 21 -5.57 11.40 1.63
CA LYS A 21 -4.51 11.01 0.69
C LYS A 21 -5.04 9.88 -0.20
N PRO A 22 -4.82 9.95 -1.53
CA PRO A 22 -5.28 8.90 -2.42
C PRO A 22 -4.66 7.57 -2.00
N THR A 23 -5.49 6.54 -1.98
CA THR A 23 -5.04 5.18 -1.70
C THR A 23 -4.04 4.72 -2.77
N ALA A 24 -3.18 3.77 -2.42
CA ALA A 24 -2.19 3.24 -3.36
C ALA A 24 -2.81 2.65 -4.65
N LEU A 25 -4.05 2.14 -4.61
CA LEU A 25 -4.79 1.71 -5.80
C LEU A 25 -5.29 2.90 -6.64
N GLN A 26 -5.76 3.98 -6.01
CA GLN A 26 -6.16 5.20 -6.73
C GLN A 26 -4.96 5.86 -7.44
N VAL A 27 -3.78 5.82 -6.81
CA VAL A 27 -2.53 6.26 -7.44
C VAL A 27 -2.18 5.37 -8.64
N LEU A 28 -2.26 4.04 -8.49
CA LEU A 28 -2.03 3.10 -9.60
C LEU A 28 -3.01 3.30 -10.76
N ALA A 29 -4.30 3.44 -10.48
CA ALA A 29 -5.34 3.62 -11.48
C ALA A 29 -5.02 4.82 -12.39
N LYS A 30 -4.63 5.95 -11.78
CA LYS A 30 -4.21 7.15 -12.49
C LYS A 30 -2.97 6.94 -13.36
N ARG A 31 -2.01 6.13 -12.91
CA ARG A 31 -0.75 5.87 -13.64
C ARG A 31 -0.90 4.87 -14.79
N THR A 32 -1.70 3.81 -14.59
CA THR A 32 -1.81 2.72 -15.57
C THR A 32 -3.01 2.86 -16.50
N GLY A 33 -3.89 3.84 -16.26
CA GLY A 33 -5.16 3.96 -16.99
C GLY A 33 -6.14 2.80 -16.74
N LYS A 34 -5.85 1.94 -15.75
CA LYS A 34 -6.72 0.81 -15.39
C LYS A 34 -7.83 1.28 -14.47
N SER A 35 -8.98 0.63 -14.54
CA SER A 35 -10.07 0.90 -13.62
C SER A 35 -9.69 0.51 -12.19
N LEU A 36 -10.27 1.21 -11.21
CA LEU A 36 -10.04 0.90 -9.81
C LEU A 36 -10.51 -0.53 -9.46
N GLU A 37 -11.56 -1.01 -10.12
CA GLU A 37 -12.12 -2.34 -9.89
C GLU A 37 -11.20 -3.46 -10.38
N GLU A 38 -10.60 -3.31 -11.57
CA GLU A 38 -9.57 -4.24 -12.06
C GLU A 38 -8.38 -4.34 -11.10
N LEU A 39 -7.95 -3.20 -10.55
CA LEU A 39 -6.81 -3.17 -9.63
C LEU A 39 -7.15 -3.80 -8.26
N LYS A 40 -8.39 -3.63 -7.77
CA LYS A 40 -8.87 -4.34 -6.57
C LYS A 40 -8.90 -5.84 -6.81
N ASN A 41 -9.50 -6.28 -7.91
CA ASN A 41 -9.57 -7.71 -8.25
C ASN A 41 -8.18 -8.33 -8.33
N LEU A 42 -7.22 -7.62 -8.94
CA LEU A 42 -5.84 -8.09 -9.04
C LEU A 42 -5.13 -8.07 -7.67
N GLN A 43 -5.41 -7.09 -6.81
CA GLN A 43 -4.93 -7.09 -5.43
C GLN A 43 -5.47 -8.28 -4.64
N ASP A 44 -6.75 -8.60 -4.78
CA ASP A 44 -7.40 -9.70 -4.07
C ASP A 44 -6.86 -11.06 -4.52
N GLU A 45 -6.61 -11.23 -5.81
CA GLU A 45 -5.93 -12.41 -6.35
C GLU A 45 -4.52 -12.58 -5.74
N PHE A 46 -3.72 -11.51 -5.69
CA PHE A 46 -2.42 -11.56 -5.00
C PHE A 46 -2.56 -11.82 -3.49
N CYS A 47 -3.60 -11.32 -2.83
CA CYS A 47 -3.87 -11.63 -1.43
C CYS A 47 -4.13 -13.12 -1.23
N ARG A 48 -4.90 -13.75 -2.12
CA ARG A 48 -5.19 -15.19 -2.10
C ARG A 48 -3.92 -16.01 -2.31
N GLN A 49 -3.14 -15.70 -3.34
CA GLN A 49 -1.87 -16.38 -3.62
C GLN A 49 -0.87 -16.23 -2.47
N LEU A 50 -0.85 -15.08 -1.78
CA LEU A 50 -0.04 -14.92 -0.58
C LEU A 50 -0.53 -15.82 0.54
N LYS A 51 -1.84 -15.91 0.78
CA LYS A 51 -2.42 -16.74 1.85
C LYS A 51 -2.17 -18.23 1.68
N GLU A 52 -2.00 -18.70 0.46
CA GLU A 52 -1.63 -20.09 0.16
C GLU A 52 -0.18 -20.42 0.56
N LYS A 53 0.70 -19.41 0.70
CA LYS A 53 2.09 -19.60 1.13
C LYS A 53 2.17 -19.72 2.65
N GLU A 54 2.87 -20.75 3.16
CA GLU A 54 3.01 -21.02 4.59
C GLU A 54 3.44 -19.79 5.40
N VAL A 55 4.40 -19.02 4.88
CA VAL A 55 4.93 -17.80 5.50
C VAL A 55 3.85 -16.75 5.80
N PHE A 56 2.79 -16.71 4.99
CA PHE A 56 1.72 -15.71 5.05
C PHE A 56 0.36 -16.27 5.49
N LYS A 57 0.22 -17.60 5.55
CA LYS A 57 -1.02 -18.30 5.94
C LYS A 57 -1.63 -17.72 7.22
N ASN A 58 -0.80 -17.53 8.25
CA ASN A 58 -1.22 -17.04 9.57
C ASN A 58 -1.01 -15.54 9.78
N LYS A 59 -0.60 -14.77 8.76
CA LYS A 59 -0.37 -13.33 8.92
C LYS A 59 -1.66 -12.53 8.82
N SER A 60 -1.76 -11.42 9.57
CA SER A 60 -2.91 -10.51 9.48
C SER A 60 -3.21 -10.06 8.04
N MET A 61 -4.49 -9.89 7.71
CA MET A 61 -4.89 -9.41 6.39
C MET A 61 -4.38 -8.01 6.07
N LYS A 62 -4.08 -7.19 7.09
CA LYS A 62 -3.44 -5.88 6.91
C LYS A 62 -2.04 -6.04 6.29
N LEU A 63 -1.23 -6.96 6.78
CA LEU A 63 0.10 -7.26 6.22
C LEU A 63 -0.03 -7.86 4.81
N VAL A 64 -0.97 -8.79 4.62
CA VAL A 64 -1.18 -9.44 3.32
C VAL A 64 -1.62 -8.43 2.26
N LYS A 65 -2.60 -7.56 2.55
CA LYS A 65 -3.04 -6.49 1.63
C LYS A 65 -1.91 -5.54 1.27
N HIS A 66 -1.08 -5.19 2.25
CA HIS A 66 0.09 -4.35 2.02
C HIS A 66 1.10 -5.05 1.10
N LYS A 67 1.36 -6.35 1.31
CA LYS A 67 2.26 -7.12 0.43
C LYS A 67 1.68 -7.33 -0.97
N ALA A 68 0.36 -7.51 -1.09
CA ALA A 68 -0.31 -7.65 -2.37
C ALA A 68 -0.26 -6.36 -3.20
N ILE A 69 -0.46 -5.19 -2.58
CA ILE A 69 -0.34 -3.91 -3.29
C ILE A 69 1.08 -3.73 -3.84
N LEU A 70 2.07 -4.15 -3.08
CA LEU A 70 3.47 -4.11 -3.51
C LEU A 70 3.76 -5.05 -4.69
N LEU A 71 3.21 -6.26 -4.66
CA LEU A 71 3.29 -7.20 -5.81
C LEU A 71 2.58 -6.63 -7.03
N LEU A 72 1.45 -5.95 -6.84
CA LEU A 72 0.70 -5.27 -7.89
C LEU A 72 1.52 -4.17 -8.57
N TYR A 73 2.18 -3.27 -7.80
CA TYR A 73 3.09 -2.25 -8.35
C TYR A 73 4.22 -2.90 -9.19
N LYS A 74 4.78 -4.01 -8.71
CA LYS A 74 5.82 -4.76 -9.42
C LYS A 74 5.29 -5.38 -10.71
N TYR A 75 4.12 -6.02 -10.66
CA TYR A 75 3.48 -6.66 -11.81
C TYR A 75 3.14 -5.66 -12.92
N LEU A 76 2.70 -4.46 -12.54
CA LEU A 76 2.37 -3.40 -13.48
C LEU A 76 3.59 -2.66 -14.04
N GLY A 77 4.81 -3.00 -13.61
CA GLY A 77 6.04 -2.33 -14.05
C GLY A 77 6.15 -0.87 -13.59
N GLN A 78 5.32 -0.44 -12.63
CA GLN A 78 5.21 0.95 -12.17
C GLN A 78 6.16 1.29 -11.02
N LEU A 79 7.12 0.40 -10.74
CA LEU A 79 8.07 0.57 -9.66
C LEU A 79 9.43 0.99 -10.24
N GLU A 80 9.62 2.30 -10.35
CA GLU A 80 10.84 2.95 -10.82
C GLU A 80 11.54 3.66 -9.66
N CYS A 81 12.87 3.59 -9.62
CA CYS A 81 13.67 4.34 -8.66
C CYS A 81 13.66 5.83 -9.02
N PRO A 82 13.18 6.71 -8.13
CA PRO A 82 13.14 8.14 -8.40
C PRO A 82 14.53 8.79 -8.45
N GLN A 83 15.58 8.10 -7.98
CA GLN A 83 16.96 8.63 -8.01
C GLN A 83 17.70 8.26 -9.30
N CYS A 84 17.47 7.07 -9.88
CA CYS A 84 18.29 6.58 -10.99
C CYS A 84 17.51 5.98 -12.16
N GLY A 85 16.18 6.03 -12.15
CA GLY A 85 15.31 5.58 -13.25
C GLY A 85 15.27 4.07 -13.49
N HIS A 86 16.00 3.26 -12.72
CA HIS A 86 15.92 1.80 -12.85
C HIS A 86 14.60 1.27 -12.29
N SER A 87 14.02 0.27 -12.96
CA SER A 87 12.67 -0.20 -12.65
C SER A 87 12.60 -1.73 -12.49
N GLY A 88 11.45 -2.22 -12.03
CA GLY A 88 11.13 -3.65 -12.03
C GLY A 88 11.99 -4.49 -11.09
N SER A 89 12.82 -5.39 -11.64
CA SER A 89 13.60 -6.38 -10.88
C SER A 89 14.76 -5.76 -10.08
N ASP A 90 15.19 -4.56 -10.45
CA ASP A 90 16.21 -3.78 -9.75
C ASP A 90 15.69 -3.12 -8.48
N ILE A 91 14.38 -3.17 -8.22
CA ILE A 91 13.81 -2.65 -6.98
C ILE A 91 13.51 -3.82 -6.04
N LYS A 92 14.17 -3.81 -4.88
CA LYS A 92 13.91 -4.74 -3.78
C LYS A 92 12.98 -4.08 -2.79
N MET A 93 12.02 -4.84 -2.26
CA MET A 93 11.17 -4.37 -1.17
C MET A 93 11.58 -5.04 0.12
N VAL A 94 11.79 -4.24 1.16
CA VAL A 94 12.23 -4.67 2.48
C VAL A 94 11.38 -4.03 3.56
N GLU A 95 11.36 -4.64 4.73
CA GLU A 95 10.71 -4.07 5.91
C GLU A 95 11.45 -2.80 6.37
N ASP A 96 10.69 -1.74 6.60
CA ASP A 96 11.17 -0.49 7.18
C ASP A 96 11.05 -0.58 8.70
N LYS A 97 12.08 -1.12 9.35
CA LYS A 97 12.12 -1.28 10.81
C LYS A 97 12.06 0.05 11.58
N SER A 98 12.26 1.19 10.92
CA SER A 98 12.09 2.52 11.54
C SER A 98 10.62 2.92 11.68
N LYS A 99 9.70 2.23 10.99
CA LYS A 99 8.28 2.56 10.98
C LYS A 99 7.43 1.36 11.39
N VAL A 100 6.95 1.38 12.63
CA VAL A 100 5.95 0.41 13.10
C VAL A 100 4.55 0.90 12.67
N LEU A 101 3.80 0.05 11.96
CA LEU A 101 2.43 0.34 11.54
C LEU A 101 1.39 -0.09 12.57
N SER A 102 1.64 -1.21 13.24
CA SER A 102 0.79 -1.77 14.29
C SER A 102 1.53 -2.92 14.98
N TYR A 103 0.96 -3.44 16.06
CA TYR A 103 1.42 -4.66 16.71
C TYR A 103 0.39 -5.78 16.49
N GLU A 104 0.87 -7.00 16.23
CA GLU A 104 0.07 -8.23 16.26
C GLU A 104 0.51 -9.01 17.49
N GLY A 105 -0.25 -8.86 18.59
CA GLY A 105 0.21 -9.23 19.92
C GLY A 105 1.41 -8.37 20.34
N HIS A 106 2.54 -9.01 20.65
CA HIS A 106 3.80 -8.34 20.99
C HIS A 106 4.76 -8.18 19.79
N VAL A 107 4.36 -8.62 18.59
CA VAL A 107 5.21 -8.58 17.40
C VAL A 107 4.91 -7.31 16.60
N PRO A 108 5.90 -6.41 16.39
CA PRO A 108 5.69 -5.22 15.57
C PRO A 108 5.52 -5.60 14.09
N ILE A 109 4.51 -5.02 13.47
CA ILE A 109 4.33 -5.02 12.01
C ILE A 109 4.98 -3.76 11.47
N TYR A 110 6.09 -3.92 10.77
CA TYR A 110 6.80 -2.82 10.14
C TYR A 110 6.17 -2.37 8.83
N GLY A 111 6.43 -1.12 8.47
CA GLY A 111 6.19 -0.60 7.14
C GLY A 111 7.06 -1.32 6.11
N MET A 112 6.82 -1.05 4.83
CA MET A 112 7.68 -1.54 3.76
C MET A 112 8.31 -0.32 3.08
N LYS A 113 9.56 -0.48 2.65
CA LYS A 113 10.26 0.47 1.80
C LYS A 113 10.80 -0.23 0.56
N CYS A 114 10.93 0.53 -0.52
CA CYS A 114 11.61 0.13 -1.73
C CYS A 114 13.09 0.53 -1.61
N VAL A 115 13.97 -0.34 -2.09
CA VAL A 115 15.42 -0.15 -2.15
C VAL A 115 15.86 -0.46 -3.57
N CYS A 116 16.48 0.51 -4.23
CA CYS A 116 17.07 0.27 -5.54
C CYS A 116 18.38 -0.52 -5.36
N LYS A 117 18.50 -1.68 -6.01
CA LYS A 117 19.71 -2.51 -5.98
C LYS A 117 20.87 -1.86 -6.73
N LYS A 118 20.59 -0.91 -7.63
CA LYS A 118 21.59 -0.25 -8.48
C LYS A 118 22.25 0.94 -7.79
N CYS A 119 21.46 1.86 -7.23
CA CYS A 119 21.99 3.07 -6.58
C CYS A 119 21.89 3.06 -5.06
N GLY A 120 21.23 2.06 -4.45
CA GLY A 120 21.04 1.97 -3.01
C GLY A 120 19.95 2.88 -2.44
N TYR A 121 19.31 3.74 -3.26
CA TYR A 121 18.28 4.66 -2.77
C TYR A 121 17.09 3.93 -2.16
N GLU A 122 16.60 4.47 -1.05
CA GLU A 122 15.46 3.93 -0.32
C GLU A 122 14.29 4.92 -0.31
N TRP A 123 13.08 4.45 -0.59
CA TRP A 123 11.88 5.28 -0.54
C TRP A 123 10.63 4.50 -0.15
N ARG A 124 9.59 5.24 0.25
CA ARG A 124 8.27 4.68 0.57
C ARG A 124 7.29 5.01 -0.57
N LEU A 125 6.42 4.07 -0.90
CA LEU A 125 5.29 4.28 -1.81
C LEU A 125 4.11 4.92 -1.07
#